data_AF-A0A374UFQ8-F1
#
_entry.id   AF-A0A374UFQ8-F1
#
_cell.length_a   1.000
_cell.length_b   1.000
_cell.length_c   1.000
_cell.angle_alpha   90.00
_cell.angle_beta   90.00
_cell.angle_gamma   90.00
#
_symmetry.space_group_name_H-M   'P 1'
#
loop_
_entity.id
_entity.type
_entity.pdbx_description
1 polymer ?
#
loop_
_entity_poly.entity_id
_entity_poly.type
_entity_poly.pdbx_seq_one_letter_code
_entity_poly.pdbx_strand_id
1 'polypeptide(L)'
;MPTIKPKRTFVYSSESARRALEAALADRCEVNRTNMSQEIESILIGALIPHDGGLAERAMTRIYYGQTGVRDEVAAAFSDAAAVYDWETGTSDLRPLVEIAAQQSLGALIDASKEEADGSRPIYHLRTCWDSVCSRLHHVCESDPDSREALSAAVDEGVARDLSRALDAGCKMVEARAFFDIALRNWAVLGGFTYTYRSLMDVVGLADEWPETARAREDLKECLWSISDGRGGE
;
A
#
# COMPACT_ATOMS: atom_id res chain seq x y z
N MET A 1 -11.59 -36.75 -15.35
CA MET A 1 -12.52 -35.81 -16.04
C MET A 1 -11.68 -34.89 -16.91
N PRO A 2 -12.05 -34.61 -18.16
CA PRO A 2 -11.34 -33.63 -18.96
C PRO A 2 -11.59 -32.26 -18.34
N THR A 3 -10.53 -31.61 -17.85
CA THR A 3 -10.58 -30.22 -17.42
C THR A 3 -10.88 -29.35 -18.64
N ILE A 4 -12.13 -28.91 -18.76
CA ILE A 4 -12.53 -27.94 -19.78
C ILE A 4 -11.71 -26.67 -19.50
N LYS A 5 -10.75 -26.38 -20.38
CA LYS A 5 -9.99 -25.12 -20.29
C LYS A 5 -10.98 -23.96 -20.36
N PRO A 6 -10.88 -22.97 -19.45
CA PRO A 6 -11.76 -21.81 -19.48
C PRO A 6 -11.64 -21.10 -20.84
N LYS A 7 -12.78 -20.81 -21.48
CA LYS A 7 -12.86 -20.09 -22.75
C LYS A 7 -13.57 -18.76 -22.53
N ARG A 8 -13.03 -17.69 -23.09
CA ARG A 8 -13.61 -16.34 -23.07
C ARG A 8 -13.79 -15.85 -24.50
N THR A 9 -14.95 -15.26 -24.80
CA THR A 9 -15.24 -14.71 -26.12
C THR A 9 -14.86 -13.23 -26.14
N PHE A 10 -14.04 -12.83 -27.11
CA PHE A 10 -13.70 -11.43 -27.36
C PHE A 10 -14.56 -10.90 -28.50
N VAL A 11 -15.16 -9.72 -28.32
CA VAL A 11 -15.97 -9.05 -29.35
C VAL A 11 -15.19 -7.84 -29.84
N TYR A 12 -14.91 -7.81 -31.14
CA TYR A 12 -14.22 -6.68 -31.75
C TYR A 12 -15.14 -5.46 -31.85
N SER A 13 -14.57 -4.27 -31.64
CA SER A 13 -15.31 -3.00 -31.77
C SER A 13 -15.74 -2.68 -33.20
N SER A 14 -15.02 -3.23 -34.20
CA SER A 14 -15.32 -3.07 -35.63
C SER A 14 -14.61 -4.14 -36.46
N GLU A 15 -15.05 -4.34 -37.70
CA GLU A 15 -14.41 -5.25 -38.66
C GLU A 15 -12.99 -4.78 -39.05
N SER A 16 -12.74 -3.49 -39.09
CA SER A 16 -11.39 -2.95 -39.33
C SER A 16 -10.45 -3.27 -38.17
N ALA A 17 -10.89 -3.08 -36.92
CA ALA A 17 -10.12 -3.47 -35.74
C ALA A 17 -9.84 -4.97 -35.72
N ARG A 18 -10.83 -5.80 -36.08
CA ARG A 18 -10.65 -7.26 -36.21
C ARG A 18 -9.52 -7.60 -37.19
N ARG A 19 -9.59 -7.08 -38.41
CA ARG A 19 -8.58 -7.38 -39.45
C ARG A 19 -7.18 -6.94 -39.04
N ALA A 20 -7.05 -5.75 -38.46
CA ALA A 20 -5.76 -5.22 -38.01
C ALA A 20 -5.16 -6.07 -36.87
N LEU A 21 -5.96 -6.40 -35.84
CA LEU A 21 -5.50 -7.18 -34.70
C LEU A 21 -5.17 -8.63 -35.08
N GLU A 22 -5.99 -9.28 -35.91
CA GLU A 22 -5.74 -10.66 -36.36
C GLU A 22 -4.46 -10.74 -37.21
N ALA A 23 -4.20 -9.78 -38.09
CA ALA A 23 -2.97 -9.73 -38.88
C ALA A 23 -1.73 -9.55 -37.98
N ALA A 24 -1.76 -8.58 -37.07
CA ALA A 24 -0.65 -8.34 -36.15
C ALA A 24 -0.39 -9.54 -35.20
N LEU A 25 -1.44 -10.23 -34.75
CA LEU A 25 -1.31 -11.45 -33.96
C LEU A 25 -0.74 -12.60 -34.79
N ALA A 26 -1.11 -12.74 -36.07
CA ALA A 26 -0.56 -13.75 -36.95
C ALA A 26 0.96 -13.57 -37.13
N ASP A 27 1.42 -12.34 -37.36
CA ASP A 27 2.84 -12.01 -37.45
C ASP A 27 3.58 -12.41 -36.16
N ARG A 28 3.02 -12.09 -34.98
CA ARG A 28 3.60 -12.49 -33.69
C ARG A 28 3.66 -14.02 -33.51
N CYS A 29 2.61 -14.73 -33.91
CA CYS A 29 2.56 -16.19 -33.83
C CYS A 29 3.66 -16.82 -34.71
N GLU A 30 3.88 -16.27 -35.90
CA GLU A 30 4.93 -16.75 -36.82
C GLU A 30 6.33 -16.52 -36.23
N VAL A 31 6.59 -15.31 -35.72
CA VAL A 31 7.87 -14.95 -35.10
C VAL A 31 8.17 -15.79 -33.85
N ASN A 32 7.20 -15.93 -32.95
CA ASN A 32 7.39 -16.59 -31.66
C ASN A 32 7.17 -18.12 -31.72
N ARG A 33 6.66 -18.65 -32.84
CA ARG A 33 6.27 -20.06 -33.02
C ARG A 33 5.24 -20.52 -31.98
N THR A 34 4.29 -19.66 -31.69
CA THR A 34 3.19 -19.84 -30.73
C THR A 34 1.84 -19.83 -31.45
N ASN A 35 0.74 -20.02 -30.71
CA ASN A 35 -0.61 -19.86 -31.27
C ASN A 35 -1.28 -18.57 -30.80
N MET A 36 -2.32 -18.13 -31.51
CA MET A 36 -3.03 -16.88 -31.20
C MET A 36 -3.54 -16.82 -29.76
N SER A 37 -4.02 -17.94 -29.20
CA SER A 37 -4.51 -17.95 -27.81
C SER A 37 -3.38 -17.66 -26.82
N GLN A 38 -2.18 -18.19 -27.06
CA GLN A 38 -1.00 -17.94 -26.22
C GLN A 38 -0.52 -16.49 -26.34
N GLU A 39 -0.47 -15.93 -27.55
CA GLU A 39 -0.09 -14.52 -27.74
C GLU A 39 -1.10 -13.56 -27.10
N ILE A 40 -2.41 -13.82 -27.26
CA ILE A 40 -3.46 -13.03 -26.61
C ILE A 40 -3.34 -13.11 -25.09
N GLU A 41 -3.17 -14.32 -24.54
CA GLU A 41 -2.99 -14.51 -23.10
C GLU A 41 -1.75 -13.77 -22.60
N SER A 42 -0.61 -13.89 -23.29
CA SER A 42 0.62 -13.17 -22.94
C SER A 42 0.46 -11.65 -22.99
N ILE A 43 -0.25 -11.11 -23.98
CA ILE A 43 -0.56 -9.68 -24.06
C ILE A 43 -1.46 -9.23 -22.91
N LEU A 44 -2.51 -10.00 -22.60
CA LEU A 44 -3.43 -9.66 -21.51
C LEU A 44 -2.74 -9.73 -20.15
N ILE A 45 -1.92 -10.75 -19.93
CA ILE A 45 -1.05 -10.87 -18.75
C ILE A 45 -0.15 -9.63 -18.68
N GLY A 46 0.61 -9.35 -19.75
CA GLY A 46 1.45 -8.17 -19.94
C GLY A 46 0.77 -6.82 -19.65
N ALA A 47 -0.51 -6.70 -20.01
CA ALA A 47 -1.26 -5.45 -19.90
C ALA A 47 -2.02 -5.28 -18.57
N LEU A 48 -2.43 -6.38 -17.93
CA LEU A 48 -3.30 -6.35 -16.75
C LEU A 48 -2.54 -6.60 -15.45
N ILE A 49 -1.45 -7.35 -15.51
CA ILE A 49 -0.63 -7.72 -14.36
C ILE A 49 0.74 -7.05 -14.55
N PRO A 50 1.29 -6.39 -13.53
CA PRO A 50 2.68 -5.96 -13.54
C PRO A 50 3.62 -7.14 -13.82
N HIS A 51 4.62 -6.96 -14.68
CA HIS A 51 5.65 -7.97 -14.98
C HIS A 51 7.07 -7.40 -14.84
N ASP A 52 7.26 -6.57 -13.83
CA ASP A 52 8.53 -5.93 -13.50
C ASP A 52 9.39 -6.78 -12.55
N GLY A 53 8.93 -7.96 -12.12
CA GLY A 53 9.52 -8.75 -11.04
C GLY A 53 9.43 -8.06 -9.67
N GLY A 54 8.72 -6.95 -9.59
CA GLY A 54 8.79 -5.97 -8.52
C GLY A 54 7.80 -6.22 -7.39
N LEU A 55 7.53 -5.16 -6.62
CA LEU A 55 6.51 -5.19 -5.57
C LEU A 55 5.10 -5.26 -6.17
N ALA A 56 4.86 -4.53 -7.27
CA ALA A 56 3.59 -4.50 -7.96
C ALA A 56 3.19 -5.89 -8.48
N GLU A 57 4.09 -6.61 -9.16
CA GLU A 57 3.80 -7.95 -9.70
C GLU A 57 3.40 -8.92 -8.58
N ARG A 58 4.18 -8.95 -7.51
CA ARG A 58 3.96 -9.88 -6.40
C ARG A 58 2.64 -9.60 -5.68
N ALA A 59 2.35 -8.34 -5.35
CA ALA A 59 1.13 -7.96 -4.66
C ALA A 59 -0.11 -8.23 -5.54
N MET A 60 -0.10 -7.77 -6.80
CA MET A 60 -1.26 -7.91 -7.68
C MET A 60 -1.53 -9.36 -8.06
N THR A 61 -0.49 -10.18 -8.21
CA THR A 61 -0.64 -11.63 -8.44
C THR A 61 -1.36 -12.31 -7.28
N ARG A 62 -0.96 -12.03 -6.03
CA ARG A 62 -1.63 -12.61 -4.86
C ARG A 62 -3.09 -12.16 -4.73
N ILE A 63 -3.34 -10.86 -4.95
CA ILE A 63 -4.69 -10.30 -4.95
C ILE A 63 -5.57 -10.96 -6.01
N TYR A 64 -5.12 -11.01 -7.27
CA TYR A 64 -5.95 -11.56 -8.36
C TYR A 64 -6.11 -13.08 -8.30
N TYR A 65 -5.20 -13.79 -7.62
CA TYR A 65 -5.39 -15.21 -7.27
C TYR A 65 -6.21 -15.44 -5.99
N GLY A 66 -6.70 -14.38 -5.35
CA GLY A 66 -7.55 -14.48 -4.16
C GLY A 66 -6.81 -15.00 -2.93
N GLN A 67 -5.49 -14.81 -2.88
CA GLN A 67 -4.65 -15.22 -1.75
C GLN A 67 -4.62 -14.15 -0.66
N THR A 68 -4.76 -12.88 -1.04
CA THR A 68 -4.69 -11.70 -0.17
C THR A 68 -5.69 -10.63 -0.64
N GLY A 69 -6.00 -9.67 0.23
CA GLY A 69 -6.72 -8.44 -0.10
C GLY A 69 -5.80 -7.22 -0.23
N VAL A 70 -6.38 -6.08 -0.60
CA VAL A 70 -5.72 -4.77 -0.60
C VAL A 70 -5.17 -4.45 0.79
N ARG A 71 -5.96 -4.69 1.85
CA ARG A 71 -5.53 -4.45 3.23
C ARG A 71 -4.24 -5.21 3.57
N ASP A 72 -4.20 -6.49 3.24
CA ASP A 72 -3.06 -7.37 3.53
C ASP A 72 -1.78 -6.89 2.83
N GLU A 73 -1.89 -6.50 1.55
CA GLU A 73 -0.76 -6.04 0.77
C GLU A 73 -0.23 -4.68 1.24
N VAL A 74 -1.10 -3.75 1.63
CA VAL A 74 -0.68 -2.46 2.20
C VAL A 74 0.01 -2.67 3.55
N ALA A 75 -0.56 -3.50 4.43
CA ALA A 75 0.06 -3.83 5.72
C ALA A 75 1.40 -4.54 5.54
N ALA A 76 1.50 -5.49 4.61
CA ALA A 76 2.74 -6.19 4.29
C ALA A 76 3.83 -5.22 3.79
N ALA A 77 3.47 -4.27 2.92
CA ALA A 77 4.41 -3.27 2.42
C ALA A 77 4.96 -2.37 3.55
N PHE A 78 4.13 -1.99 4.53
CA PHE A 78 4.62 -1.27 5.72
C PHE A 78 5.45 -2.16 6.65
N SER A 79 5.10 -3.44 6.80
CA SER A 79 5.90 -4.41 7.55
C SER A 79 7.31 -4.57 6.97
N ASP A 80 7.40 -4.74 5.64
CA ASP A 80 8.66 -4.83 4.92
C ASP A 80 9.49 -3.54 5.09
N ALA A 81 8.85 -2.38 4.98
CA ALA A 81 9.51 -1.09 5.21
C ALA A 81 10.05 -0.92 6.64
N ALA A 82 9.34 -1.45 7.63
CA ALA A 82 9.77 -1.45 9.03
C ALA A 82 10.94 -2.42 9.32
N ALA A 83 11.21 -3.38 8.44
CA ALA A 83 12.28 -4.36 8.59
C ALA A 83 13.62 -3.91 8.00
N VAL A 84 13.62 -2.88 7.15
CA VAL A 84 14.85 -2.36 6.53
C VAL A 84 15.67 -1.57 7.56
N TYR A 85 16.88 -2.05 7.85
CA TYR A 85 17.78 -1.46 8.85
C TYR A 85 18.61 -0.26 8.32
N ASP A 86 18.71 -0.10 7.00
CA ASP A 86 19.58 0.90 6.36
C ASP A 86 18.73 1.88 5.52
N TRP A 87 18.26 2.95 6.17
CA TRP A 87 17.40 3.98 5.56
C TRP A 87 18.22 5.11 4.93
N GLU A 88 19.53 5.15 5.16
CA GLU A 88 20.44 6.15 4.60
C GLU A 88 20.88 5.84 3.15
N THR A 89 20.64 4.62 2.65
CA THR A 89 21.20 4.14 1.37
C THR A 89 20.16 3.78 0.29
N GLY A 90 19.00 4.46 0.24
CA GLY A 90 18.11 4.37 -0.92
C GLY A 90 16.88 3.49 -0.75
N THR A 91 16.14 3.67 0.35
CA THR A 91 14.74 3.24 0.36
C THR A 91 13.95 4.11 -0.63
N SER A 92 13.38 3.47 -1.65
CA SER A 92 12.40 4.07 -2.56
C SER A 92 11.36 4.87 -1.77
N ASP A 93 11.08 6.12 -2.16
CA ASP A 93 10.13 6.99 -1.46
C ASP A 93 8.78 6.30 -1.30
N LEU A 94 8.44 5.88 -0.08
CA LEU A 94 7.19 5.20 0.24
C LEU A 94 6.04 6.17 0.51
N ARG A 95 6.27 7.48 0.36
CA ARG A 95 5.23 8.49 0.50
C ARG A 95 3.97 8.18 -0.33
N PRO A 96 4.06 7.74 -1.61
CA PRO A 96 2.86 7.43 -2.39
C PRO A 96 2.00 6.34 -1.75
N LEU A 97 2.62 5.34 -1.11
CA LEU A 97 1.90 4.27 -0.41
C LEU A 97 1.15 4.81 0.81
N VAL A 98 1.78 5.73 1.56
CA VAL A 98 1.13 6.40 2.70
C VAL A 98 -0.02 7.29 2.24
N GLU A 99 0.12 7.97 1.11
CA GLU A 99 -0.94 8.80 0.50
C GLU A 99 -2.15 7.96 0.08
N ILE A 100 -1.92 6.83 -0.59
CA ILE A 100 -2.98 5.88 -0.95
C ILE A 100 -3.64 5.30 0.31
N ALA A 101 -2.86 4.90 1.31
CA ALA A 101 -3.40 4.36 2.56
C ALA A 101 -4.28 5.39 3.29
N ALA A 102 -3.88 6.66 3.33
CA ALA A 102 -4.69 7.75 3.90
C ALA A 102 -6.02 7.97 3.16
N GLN A 103 -6.01 7.81 1.83
CA GLN A 103 -7.21 7.90 1.01
C GLN A 103 -8.13 6.70 1.24
N GLN A 104 -7.56 5.49 1.30
CA GLN A 104 -8.29 4.25 1.52
C GLN A 104 -8.86 4.14 2.93
N SER A 105 -8.22 4.76 3.92
CA SER A 105 -8.68 4.80 5.31
C SER A 105 -9.75 5.85 5.59
N LEU A 106 -10.27 6.55 4.57
CA LEU A 106 -11.28 7.59 4.76
C LEU A 106 -12.56 6.98 5.34
N GLY A 107 -12.93 7.42 6.54
CA GLY A 107 -14.10 6.91 7.27
C GLY A 107 -13.83 5.62 8.05
N ALA A 108 -12.64 5.03 7.93
CA ALA A 108 -12.25 3.86 8.71
C ALA A 108 -11.89 4.23 10.15
N LEU A 109 -12.30 3.37 11.08
CA LEU A 109 -12.20 3.60 12.51
C LEU A 109 -11.45 2.45 13.19
N ILE A 110 -10.82 2.77 14.32
CA ILE A 110 -10.14 1.82 15.18
C ILE A 110 -10.88 1.75 16.51
N ASP A 111 -11.26 0.52 16.90
CA ASP A 111 -11.75 0.24 18.25
C ASP A 111 -10.60 -0.14 19.18
N ALA A 112 -10.10 0.86 19.93
CA ALA A 112 -9.00 0.66 20.87
C ALA A 112 -9.41 -0.13 22.14
N SER A 113 -10.70 -0.40 22.34
CA SER A 113 -11.18 -1.23 23.45
C SER A 113 -11.23 -2.71 23.11
N LYS A 114 -11.04 -3.07 21.84
CA LYS A 114 -11.20 -4.45 21.36
C LYS A 114 -10.15 -5.37 21.99
N GLU A 115 -10.64 -6.50 22.49
CA GLU A 115 -9.84 -7.62 22.98
C GLU A 115 -10.19 -8.85 22.13
N GLU A 116 -9.17 -9.56 21.66
CA GLU A 116 -9.34 -10.76 20.87
C GLU A 116 -9.70 -11.96 21.77
N ALA A 117 -10.17 -13.05 21.18
CA ALA A 117 -10.65 -14.22 21.93
C ALA A 117 -9.55 -14.89 22.78
N ASP A 118 -8.28 -14.69 22.45
CA ASP A 118 -7.12 -15.18 23.19
C ASP A 118 -6.65 -14.22 24.31
N GLY A 119 -7.38 -13.13 24.54
CA GLY A 119 -7.06 -12.09 25.52
C GLY A 119 -5.98 -11.10 25.04
N SER A 120 -5.49 -11.25 23.81
CA SER A 120 -4.56 -10.28 23.24
C SER A 120 -5.27 -8.97 22.89
N ARG A 121 -4.54 -7.87 22.97
CA ARG A 121 -5.01 -6.55 22.54
C ARG A 121 -4.01 -5.98 21.54
N PRO A 122 -4.25 -6.18 20.23
CA PRO A 122 -3.32 -5.74 19.19
C PRO A 122 -3.05 -4.22 19.23
N ILE A 123 -3.97 -3.45 19.83
CA ILE A 123 -3.81 -2.01 20.09
C ILE A 123 -2.54 -1.66 20.89
N TYR A 124 -2.03 -2.56 21.72
CA TYR A 124 -0.82 -2.29 22.52
C TYR A 124 0.43 -2.16 21.66
N HIS A 125 0.51 -2.89 20.55
CA HIS A 125 1.63 -2.76 19.62
C HIS A 125 1.57 -1.41 18.89
N LEU A 126 0.37 -1.02 18.40
CA LEU A 126 0.15 0.31 17.79
C LEU A 126 0.56 1.42 18.75
N ARG A 127 0.06 1.39 19.99
CA ARG A 127 0.38 2.38 21.02
C ARG A 127 1.89 2.52 21.21
N THR A 128 2.58 1.40 21.43
CA THR A 128 4.02 1.40 21.70
C THR A 128 4.82 1.99 20.54
N CYS A 129 4.46 1.63 19.31
CA CYS A 129 5.10 2.19 18.12
C CYS A 129 4.77 3.67 17.95
N TRP A 130 3.52 4.07 18.22
CA TRP A 130 3.07 5.45 18.07
C TRP A 130 3.67 6.39 19.12
N ASP A 131 3.92 5.91 20.33
CA ASP A 131 4.64 6.68 21.35
C ASP A 131 6.08 6.98 20.90
N SER A 132 6.69 6.09 20.12
CA SER A 132 8.01 6.35 19.51
C SER A 132 7.92 7.43 18.42
N VAL A 133 6.83 7.46 17.64
CA VAL A 133 6.55 8.54 16.67
C VAL A 133 6.36 9.88 17.39
N CYS A 134 5.57 9.91 18.47
CA CYS A 134 5.38 11.11 19.29
C CYS A 134 6.72 11.62 19.86
N SER A 135 7.56 10.71 20.34
CA SER A 135 8.89 11.04 20.88
C SER A 135 9.82 11.58 19.79
N ARG A 136 9.74 11.05 18.57
CA ARG A 136 10.52 11.53 17.43
C ARG A 136 10.13 12.96 17.04
N LEU A 137 8.83 13.27 16.99
CA LEU A 137 8.34 14.63 16.74
C LEU A 137 8.83 15.59 17.83
N HIS A 138 8.68 15.21 19.10
CA HIS A 138 9.15 16.01 20.24
C HIS A 138 10.66 16.30 20.17
N HIS A 139 11.47 15.28 19.87
CA HIS A 139 12.92 15.44 19.75
C HIS A 139 13.30 16.45 18.67
N VAL A 140 12.59 16.49 17.54
CA VAL A 140 12.84 17.48 16.49
C VAL A 140 12.51 18.89 16.98
N CYS A 141 11.39 19.05 17.70
CA CYS A 141 11.02 20.32 18.33
C CYS A 141 12.08 20.82 19.33
N GLU A 142 12.68 19.93 20.11
CA GLU A 142 13.71 20.30 21.10
C GLU A 142 15.09 20.56 20.50
N SER A 143 15.46 19.81 19.46
CA SER A 143 16.83 19.82 18.91
C SER A 143 17.12 21.06 18.05
N ASP A 144 16.12 21.52 17.29
CA ASP A 144 16.25 22.71 16.45
C ASP A 144 14.90 23.46 16.36
N PRO A 145 14.52 24.20 17.42
CA PRO A 145 13.18 24.78 17.56
C PRO A 145 12.77 25.76 16.46
N ASP A 146 13.76 26.40 15.83
CA ASP A 146 13.53 27.41 14.79
C ASP A 146 13.50 26.81 13.36
N SER A 147 13.78 25.49 13.23
CA SER A 147 13.69 24.80 11.94
C SER A 147 12.25 24.72 11.43
N ARG A 148 12.10 24.67 10.10
CA ARG A 148 10.79 24.48 9.47
C ARG A 148 10.14 23.16 9.91
N GLU A 149 10.96 22.13 10.06
CA GLU A 149 10.58 20.79 10.48
C GLU A 149 10.05 20.82 11.93
N ALA A 150 10.71 21.54 12.84
CA ALA A 150 10.24 21.71 14.22
C ALA A 150 8.92 22.47 14.31
N LEU A 151 8.74 23.53 13.52
CA LEU A 151 7.48 24.28 13.50
C LEU A 151 6.31 23.42 13.01
N SER A 152 6.54 22.57 11.99
CA SER A 152 5.54 21.60 11.53
C SER A 152 5.27 20.53 12.58
N ALA A 153 6.33 19.97 13.16
CA ALA A 153 6.26 18.90 14.15
C ALA A 153 5.56 19.34 15.43
N ALA A 154 5.74 20.58 15.90
CA ALA A 154 5.17 21.07 17.15
C ALA A 154 3.63 21.05 17.16
N VAL A 155 3.00 21.36 16.02
CA VAL A 155 1.53 21.29 15.88
C VAL A 155 1.07 19.83 15.93
N ASP A 156 1.75 18.96 15.17
CA ASP A 156 1.34 17.57 15.03
C ASP A 156 1.75 16.68 16.20
N GLU A 157 2.73 17.08 16.99
CA GLU A 157 3.12 16.42 18.24
C GLU A 157 1.96 16.43 19.23
N GLY A 158 1.24 17.55 19.36
CA GLY A 158 0.05 17.66 20.21
C GLY A 158 -1.04 16.69 19.77
N VAL A 159 -1.36 16.71 18.47
CA VAL A 159 -2.39 15.83 17.87
C VAL A 159 -1.99 14.36 17.99
N ALA A 160 -0.73 14.02 17.74
CA ALA A 160 -0.21 12.67 17.86
C ALA A 160 -0.35 12.15 19.30
N ARG A 161 -0.07 12.99 20.31
CA ARG A 161 -0.27 12.62 21.72
C ARG A 161 -1.74 12.48 22.10
N ASP A 162 -2.62 13.29 21.53
CA ASP A 162 -4.06 13.12 21.73
C ASP A 162 -4.56 11.79 21.17
N LEU A 163 -4.07 11.37 20.00
CA LEU A 163 -4.32 10.03 19.47
C LEU A 163 -3.79 8.95 20.42
N SER A 164 -2.55 9.07 20.94
CA SER A 164 -2.01 8.11 21.92
C SER A 164 -2.91 8.00 23.16
N ARG A 165 -3.36 9.14 23.72
CA ARG A 165 -4.30 9.15 24.86
C ARG A 165 -5.65 8.51 24.52
N ALA A 166 -6.15 8.69 23.31
CA ALA A 166 -7.39 8.07 22.86
C ALA A 166 -7.25 6.53 22.77
N LEU A 167 -6.10 6.05 22.29
CA LEU A 167 -5.78 4.61 22.30
C LEU A 167 -5.73 4.09 23.75
N ASP A 168 -5.10 4.82 24.67
CA ASP A 168 -4.98 4.47 26.09
C ASP A 168 -6.31 4.43 26.83
N ALA A 169 -7.21 5.35 26.48
CA ALA A 169 -8.54 5.42 27.05
C ALA A 169 -9.48 4.33 26.49
N GLY A 170 -9.04 3.53 25.52
CA GLY A 170 -9.88 2.53 24.86
C GLY A 170 -11.00 3.17 24.04
N CYS A 171 -10.73 4.30 23.38
CA CYS A 171 -11.72 4.94 22.51
C CYS A 171 -12.10 4.03 21.34
N LYS A 172 -13.41 3.91 21.06
CA LYS A 172 -13.93 3.02 20.01
C LYS A 172 -13.92 3.62 18.60
N MET A 173 -13.68 4.92 18.51
CA MET A 173 -13.90 5.73 17.30
C MET A 173 -12.65 6.56 17.01
N VAL A 174 -11.48 5.92 16.99
CA VAL A 174 -10.24 6.60 16.62
C VAL A 174 -10.11 6.56 15.10
N GLU A 175 -10.05 7.72 14.44
CA GLU A 175 -9.97 7.79 12.98
C GLU A 175 -8.61 7.27 12.48
N ALA A 176 -8.63 6.21 11.66
CA ALA A 176 -7.41 5.63 11.10
C ALA A 176 -6.62 6.63 10.25
N ARG A 177 -7.33 7.50 9.51
CA ARG A 177 -6.74 8.53 8.66
C ARG A 177 -5.80 9.48 9.39
N ALA A 178 -6.10 9.82 10.64
CA ALA A 178 -5.34 10.80 11.40
C ALA A 178 -3.85 10.41 11.57
N PHE A 179 -3.57 9.10 11.68
CA PHE A 179 -2.20 8.58 11.76
C PHE A 179 -1.41 8.83 10.47
N PHE A 180 -2.02 8.57 9.31
CA PHE A 180 -1.39 8.82 8.01
C PHE A 180 -1.20 10.31 7.75
N ASP A 181 -2.19 11.16 8.08
CA ASP A 181 -2.10 12.61 7.86
C ASP A 181 -0.97 13.24 8.69
N ILE A 182 -0.68 12.74 9.89
CA ILE A 182 0.48 13.15 10.69
C ILE A 182 1.79 12.70 10.04
N ALA A 183 1.86 11.45 9.58
CA ALA A 183 3.04 10.92 8.90
C ALA A 183 3.39 11.72 7.63
N LEU A 184 2.38 12.02 6.80
CA LEU A 184 2.54 12.77 5.56
C LEU A 184 2.98 14.23 5.78
N ARG A 185 2.39 14.91 6.77
CA ARG A 185 2.74 16.30 7.09
C ARG A 185 4.15 16.42 7.65
N ASN A 186 4.65 15.38 8.30
CA ASN A 186 6.00 15.33 8.90
C ASN A 186 6.91 14.35 8.15
N TRP A 187 6.72 14.16 6.85
CA TRP A 187 7.42 13.14 6.05
C TRP A 187 8.94 13.26 6.11
N ALA A 188 9.48 14.48 6.11
CA ALA A 188 10.93 14.71 6.19
C ALA A 188 11.56 14.12 7.46
N VAL A 189 10.78 14.03 8.55
CA VAL A 189 11.22 13.50 9.85
C VAL A 189 10.83 12.03 10.02
N LEU A 190 9.65 11.64 9.52
CA LEU A 190 9.00 10.36 9.80
C LEU A 190 9.12 9.33 8.68
N GLY A 191 9.42 9.75 7.45
CA GLY A 191 9.49 8.88 6.27
C GLY A 191 10.67 7.91 6.27
N GLY A 192 11.73 8.20 7.03
CA GLY A 192 12.83 7.26 7.27
C GLY A 192 12.71 6.46 8.57
N PHE A 193 11.65 6.69 9.36
CA PHE A 193 11.60 6.20 10.73
C PHE A 193 10.84 4.88 10.85
N THR A 194 11.53 3.82 11.27
CA THR A 194 10.98 2.45 11.39
C THR A 194 9.65 2.38 12.13
N TYR A 195 9.51 3.10 13.25
CA TYR A 195 8.29 3.04 14.06
C TYR A 195 7.09 3.71 13.37
N THR A 196 7.31 4.64 12.44
CA THR A 196 6.24 5.17 11.58
C THR A 196 5.60 4.02 10.82
N TYR A 197 6.40 3.20 10.14
CA TYR A 197 5.88 2.09 9.34
C TYR A 197 5.24 0.98 10.18
N ARG A 198 5.80 0.68 11.37
CA ARG A 198 5.16 -0.27 12.31
C ARG A 198 3.78 0.22 12.77
N SER A 199 3.68 1.49 13.14
CA SER A 199 2.39 2.09 13.51
C SER A 199 1.40 2.08 12.34
N LEU A 200 1.83 2.47 11.13
CA LEU A 200 0.93 2.49 9.97
C LEU A 200 0.46 1.08 9.58
N MET A 201 1.33 0.07 9.68
CA MET A 201 0.94 -1.34 9.52
C MET A 201 -0.16 -1.72 10.50
N ASP A 202 0.00 -1.41 11.79
CA ASP A 202 -1.02 -1.72 12.79
C ASP A 202 -2.32 -0.96 12.53
N VAL A 203 -2.26 0.30 12.10
CA VAL A 203 -3.45 1.10 11.73
C VAL A 203 -4.24 0.42 10.62
N VAL A 204 -3.57 -0.04 9.55
CA VAL A 204 -4.22 -0.77 8.45
C VAL A 204 -4.84 -2.08 8.96
N GLY A 205 -4.13 -2.81 9.82
CA GLY A 205 -4.61 -4.08 10.38
C GLY A 205 -5.81 -3.92 11.32
N LEU A 206 -5.82 -2.84 12.10
CA LEU A 206 -6.82 -2.56 13.15
C LEU A 206 -8.06 -1.81 12.66
N ALA A 207 -7.99 -1.14 11.52
CA ALA A 207 -9.11 -0.46 10.91
C ALA A 207 -10.29 -1.44 10.67
N ASP A 208 -11.49 -1.03 11.04
CA ASP A 208 -12.71 -1.82 10.87
C ASP A 208 -13.01 -2.12 9.39
N GLU A 209 -12.92 -1.10 8.55
CA GLU A 209 -13.17 -1.20 7.11
C GLU A 209 -11.92 -0.83 6.31
N TRP A 210 -11.70 -1.55 5.20
CA TRP A 210 -10.67 -1.22 4.22
C TRP A 210 -11.19 -1.59 2.83
N PRO A 211 -11.00 -0.75 1.80
CA PRO A 211 -11.65 -0.95 0.53
C PRO A 211 -11.03 -2.11 -0.27
N GLU A 212 -11.85 -3.14 -0.53
CA GLU A 212 -11.51 -4.30 -1.38
C GLU A 212 -12.14 -4.21 -2.78
N THR A 213 -12.40 -2.99 -3.25
CA THR A 213 -13.07 -2.73 -4.53
C THR A 213 -12.11 -2.85 -5.71
N ALA A 214 -12.65 -2.95 -6.93
CA ALA A 214 -11.83 -2.90 -8.14
C ALA A 214 -11.02 -1.59 -8.24
N ARG A 215 -11.60 -0.47 -7.79
CA ARG A 215 -10.92 0.82 -7.77
C ARG A 215 -9.72 0.81 -6.84
N ALA A 216 -9.89 0.31 -5.61
CA ALA A 216 -8.79 0.21 -4.63
C ALA A 216 -7.63 -0.66 -5.12
N ARG A 217 -7.93 -1.77 -5.82
CA ARG A 217 -6.91 -2.61 -6.46
C ARG A 217 -6.14 -1.89 -7.57
N GLU A 218 -6.84 -1.12 -8.42
CA GLU A 218 -6.19 -0.35 -9.48
C GLU A 218 -5.33 0.79 -8.90
N ASP A 219 -5.84 1.52 -7.90
CA ASP A 219 -5.10 2.58 -7.23
C ASP A 219 -3.82 2.03 -6.56
N LEU A 220 -3.93 0.89 -5.86
CA LEU A 220 -2.77 0.21 -5.27
C LEU A 220 -1.77 -0.23 -6.35
N LYS A 221 -2.24 -0.81 -7.47
CA LYS A 221 -1.38 -1.23 -8.58
C LYS A 221 -0.59 -0.05 -9.15
N GLU A 222 -1.25 1.07 -9.45
CA GLU A 222 -0.60 2.29 -9.95
C GLU A 222 0.42 2.84 -8.95
N CYS A 223 0.10 2.82 -7.66
CA CYS A 223 1.01 3.23 -6.60
C CYS A 223 2.26 2.34 -6.50
N LEU A 224 2.09 1.02 -6.52
CA LEU A 224 3.22 0.10 -6.42
C LEU A 224 4.10 0.19 -7.67
N TRP A 225 3.50 0.43 -8.84
CA TRP A 225 4.25 0.71 -10.06
C TRP A 225 5.07 1.98 -9.97
N SER A 226 4.51 3.10 -9.49
CA SER A 226 5.27 4.35 -9.39
C SER A 226 6.45 4.24 -8.42
N ILE A 227 6.29 3.46 -7.35
CA ILE A 227 7.38 3.13 -6.41
C ILE A 227 8.43 2.24 -7.08
N SER A 228 8.04 1.27 -7.92
CA SER A 228 8.95 0.43 -8.72
C SER A 228 9.71 1.23 -9.79
N ASP A 229 9.04 2.09 -10.54
CA ASP A 229 9.65 2.88 -11.62
C ASP A 229 10.69 3.88 -11.08
N GLY A 230 10.44 4.41 -9.87
CA GLY A 230 11.44 5.18 -9.13
C GLY A 230 12.71 4.39 -8.77
N ARG A 231 12.70 3.05 -8.87
CA ARG A 231 13.87 2.17 -8.67
C ARG A 231 14.65 1.87 -9.96
N GLY A 232 14.09 2.15 -11.14
CA GLY A 232 14.66 1.78 -12.44
C GLY A 232 15.47 2.88 -13.13
N GLY A 233 15.70 4.02 -12.45
CA GLY A 233 16.40 5.19 -12.97
C GLY A 233 17.87 5.32 -12.59
N GLU A 234 18.47 4.31 -11.95
CA GLU A 234 19.90 4.24 -11.62
C GLU A 234 20.68 3.28 -12.54
#